data_AF-A0A2P6Q8J9-F1
#
_entry.id   AF-A0A2P6Q8J9-F1
#
_cell.length_a   1.000
_cell.length_b   1.000
_cell.length_c   1.000
_cell.angle_alpha   90.00
_cell.angle_beta   90.00
_cell.angle_gamma   90.00
#
_symmetry.space_group_name_H-M   'P 1'
#
loop_
_entity.id
_entity.type
_entity.pdbx_description
1 polymer ?
#
loop_
_entity_poly.entity_id
_entity_poly.type
_entity_poly.pdbx_seq_one_letter_code
_entity_poly.pdbx_strand_id
1 'polypeptide(L)' 'MIHRAILGSVKSMFAILLHHYNWKWLLWLSPRQAIVCPVLDKSQPYAQQVV' A
#
# COMPACT_ATOMS: atom_id res chain seq x y z
N MET A 1 16.11 -30.59 -14.87
CA MET A 1 15.60 -29.21 -14.97
C MET A 1 14.57 -29.02 -13.85
N ILE A 2 14.78 -28.06 -12.94
CA ILE A 2 13.87 -27.83 -11.80
C ILE A 2 12.97 -26.65 -12.15
N HIS A 3 11.68 -26.89 -12.28
CA HIS A 3 10.69 -25.82 -12.38
C HIS A 3 10.27 -25.42 -10.96
N ARG A 4 10.52 -24.16 -10.54
CA ARG A 4 10.09 -23.64 -9.23
C ARG A 4 9.39 -22.30 -9.41
N ALA A 5 8.13 -22.24 -8.99
CA ALA A 5 7.39 -21.00 -8.76
C ALA A 5 7.07 -20.93 -7.27
N ILE A 6 7.68 -19.99 -6.55
CA ILE A 6 7.52 -19.86 -5.09
C ILE A 6 6.16 -19.26 -4.74
N LEU A 7 5.69 -18.32 -5.58
CA LEU A 7 4.45 -17.57 -5.38
C LEU A 7 3.35 -17.98 -6.38
N GLY A 8 3.64 -18.89 -7.31
CA GLY A 8 2.72 -19.24 -8.40
C GLY A 8 2.39 -18.03 -9.29
N SER A 9 1.11 -17.83 -9.57
CA SER A 9 0.60 -16.68 -10.35
C SER A 9 0.48 -15.43 -9.49
N VAL A 10 1.02 -14.32 -9.98
CA VAL A 10 0.99 -13.01 -9.31
C VAL A 10 -0.45 -12.59 -8.99
N LYS A 11 -1.39 -12.75 -9.93
CA LYS A 11 -2.81 -12.43 -9.72
C LYS A 11 -3.44 -13.22 -8.57
N SER A 12 -3.08 -14.50 -8.46
CA SER A 12 -3.55 -15.38 -7.39
C SER A 12 -2.95 -14.98 -6.04
N MET A 13 -1.66 -14.64 -6.00
CA MET A 13 -1.00 -14.14 -4.80
C MET A 13 -1.68 -12.87 -4.27
N PHE A 14 -1.96 -11.89 -5.14
CA PHE A 14 -2.65 -10.65 -4.76
C PHE A 14 -4.06 -10.90 -4.24
N ALA A 15 -4.83 -11.81 -4.86
CA ALA A 15 -6.16 -12.17 -4.39
C ALA A 15 -6.13 -12.78 -2.96
N ILE A 16 -5.16 -13.65 -2.69
CA ILE A 16 -4.96 -14.25 -1.36
C ILE A 16 -4.57 -13.18 -0.33
N LEU A 17 -3.63 -12.29 -0.67
CA LEU A 17 -3.20 -11.21 0.23
C LEU A 17 -4.37 -10.27 0.56
N LEU A 18 -5.16 -9.86 -0.43
CA LEU A 18 -6.33 -9.00 -0.23
C LEU A 18 -7.35 -9.62 0.73
N HIS A 19 -7.63 -10.91 0.57
CA HIS A 19 -8.54 -11.63 1.46
C HIS A 19 -7.95 -11.81 2.86
N HIS A 20 -6.66 -12.15 2.97
CA HIS A 20 -5.96 -12.34 4.24
C HIS A 20 -5.94 -11.06 5.10
N TYR A 21 -5.76 -9.90 4.47
CA TYR A 21 -5.74 -8.62 5.20
C TYR A 21 -7.11 -7.94 5.30
N ASN A 22 -8.21 -8.63 4.98
CA ASN A 22 -9.56 -8.05 4.96
C ASN A 22 -9.61 -6.71 4.22
N TRP A 23 -9.00 -6.64 3.02
CA TRP A 23 -8.93 -5.44 2.19
C TRP A 23 -8.12 -4.27 2.78
N LYS A 24 -7.46 -4.46 3.93
CA LYS A 24 -6.47 -3.51 4.44
C LYS A 24 -5.15 -3.75 3.72
N TRP A 25 -4.77 -2.84 2.84
CA TRP A 25 -3.53 -2.97 2.11
C TRP A 25 -2.32 -2.81 3.02
N LEU A 26 -1.29 -3.62 2.81
CA LEU A 26 0.02 -3.40 3.39
C LEU A 26 0.58 -2.06 2.88
N LEU A 27 1.33 -1.33 3.71
CA LEU A 27 1.89 -0.01 3.35
C LEU A 27 2.76 -0.03 2.08
N TRP A 28 3.49 -1.12 1.83
CA TRP A 28 4.29 -1.26 0.61
C TRP A 28 3.47 -1.57 -0.65
N LEU A 29 2.23 -2.03 -0.48
CA LEU A 29 1.38 -2.49 -1.57
C LEU A 29 0.26 -1.50 -1.86
N SER A 30 -0.08 -0.65 -0.88
CA SER A 30 -1.22 0.25 -1.01
C SER A 30 -0.94 1.28 -2.11
N PRO A 31 -1.92 1.54 -2.99
CA PRO A 31 -1.78 2.55 -4.05
C PRO A 31 -1.67 3.97 -3.47
N ARG A 32 -2.09 4.15 -2.22
CA ARG A 32 -1.96 5.39 -1.46
C ARG A 32 -1.33 5.08 -0.11
N GLN A 33 -0.09 5.51 0.09
CA GLN A 33 0.71 5.15 1.26
C GLN A 33 0.41 6.02 2.48
N ALA A 34 0.20 7.33 2.29
CA ALA A 34 -0.12 8.27 3.36
C ALA A 34 -0.99 9.43 2.86
N ILE A 35 -1.61 10.14 3.82
CA ILE A 35 -2.32 11.40 3.61
C ILE A 35 -1.90 12.34 4.73
N VAL A 36 -1.42 13.53 4.39
CA VAL A 36 -1.16 14.58 5.36
C VAL A 36 -2.40 15.45 5.48
N CYS A 37 -2.97 15.54 6.68
CA CYS A 37 -4.14 16.36 6.98
C CYS A 37 -3.76 17.42 8.02
N PRO A 38 -3.38 18.64 7.60
CA PRO A 38 -3.08 19.72 8.52
C PRO A 38 -4.37 20.23 9.20
N VAL A 39 -4.34 20.32 10.54
CA VAL A 39 -5.49 20.80 11.34
C VAL A 39 -5.57 22.33 11.39
N LEU A 40 -4.42 23.01 11.30
CA LEU A 40 -4.34 24.47 11.31
C LEU A 40 -3.85 24.99 9.96
N ASP A 41 -4.40 26.12 9.51
CA ASP A 41 -4.03 26.75 8.24
C ASP A 41 -2.56 27.17 8.19
N LYS A 42 -1.97 27.53 9.34
CA LYS A 42 -0.54 27.85 9.44
C LYS A 42 0.39 26.67 9.10
N SER A 43 -0.10 25.44 9.21
CA SER A 43 0.65 24.22 8.92
C SER A 43 0.46 23.72 7.49
N GLN A 44 -0.45 24.34 6.71
CA GLN A 44 -0.65 24.04 5.28
C GLN A 44 0.62 24.12 4.44
N PRO A 45 1.46 25.19 4.53
CA PRO A 45 2.67 25.27 3.70
C PRO A 45 3.67 24.14 4.02
N TYR A 46 3.78 23.76 5.29
CA TYR A 46 4.62 22.62 5.69
C TYR A 46 4.03 21.28 5.23
N ALA A 47 2.72 21.11 5.34
CA ALA A 47 2.04 19.90 4.87
C ALA A 47 2.23 19.68 3.36
N GLN A 48 2.17 20.75 2.56
CA GLN A 48 2.42 20.68 1.11
C GLN A 48 3.88 20.35 0.75
N GLN A 49 4.84 20.67 1.63
CA GLN A 49 6.25 20.32 1.42
C GLN A 49 6.53 18.84 1.70
N VAL A 50 5.76 18.22 2.61
CA VAL A 50 6.00 16.85 3.09
C VAL A 50 5.24 15.79 2.27
N VAL A 51 4.13 16.19 1.63
CA VAL A 51 3.37 15.34 0.69
C VAL A 51 4.12 15.20 -0.63
#